data_AF-A0A4D7H9E0-F1
#
_entry.id   AF-A0A4D7H9E0-F1
#
_cell.length_a   1.000
_cell.length_b   1.000
_cell.length_c   1.000
_cell.angle_alpha   90.00
_cell.angle_beta   90.00
_cell.angle_gamma   90.00
#
_symmetry.space_group_name_H-M   'P 1'
#
loop_
_entity.id
_entity.type
_entity.pdbx_description
1 polymer ?
#
loop_
_entity_poly.entity_id
_entity_poly.type
_entity_poly.pdbx_seq_one_letter_code
_entity_poly.pdbx_strand_id
1 'polypeptide(L)'
;MTDTPRRALVAAVLGTVFATVGIAGVAHLYLRRWRRGVGWFLFVGGSAVALVFALNPSTLSMSAVLAEPVAALASASVEPAAVYPPLLVLLGLSVYDACRIAVKPAASSDADVACPVCGYPLDTELEFCHWCSSAIVWSEPGAESER
;
A
#
# COMPACT_ATOMS: atom_id res chain seq x y z
N MET A 1 -8.69 -3.73 20.63
CA MET A 1 -9.74 -3.39 19.65
C MET A 1 -9.65 -1.96 19.07
N THR A 2 -8.68 -1.11 19.44
CA THR A 2 -8.60 0.30 18.98
C THR A 2 -7.51 0.59 17.93
N ASP A 3 -6.72 -0.40 17.52
CA ASP A 3 -5.52 -0.17 16.69
C ASP A 3 -5.78 -0.08 15.18
N THR A 4 -6.82 -0.75 14.69
CA THR A 4 -7.21 -0.75 13.27
C THR A 4 -7.48 0.66 12.71
N PRO A 5 -8.29 1.52 13.38
CA PRO A 5 -8.52 2.87 12.87
C PRO A 5 -7.25 3.74 12.93
N ARG A 6 -6.38 3.56 13.94
CA ARG A 6 -5.12 4.32 14.05
C ARG A 6 -4.14 3.99 12.92
N ARG A 7 -3.99 2.71 12.57
CA ARG A 7 -3.11 2.27 11.48
C ARG A 7 -3.59 2.78 10.11
N ALA A 8 -4.90 2.79 9.89
CA ALA A 8 -5.50 3.37 8.68
C ALA A 8 -5.32 4.89 8.61
N LEU A 9 -5.47 5.60 9.73
CA LEU A 9 -5.27 7.06 9.82
C LEU A 9 -3.81 7.44 9.56
N VAL A 10 -2.85 6.70 10.13
CA VAL A 10 -1.41 6.93 9.89
C VAL A 10 -1.06 6.66 8.42
N ALA A 11 -1.59 5.58 7.82
CA ALA A 11 -1.38 5.30 6.41
C ALA A 11 -2.00 6.38 5.49
N ALA A 12 -3.17 6.90 5.85
CA ALA A 12 -3.83 7.98 5.12
C ALA A 12 -3.04 9.30 5.24
N VAL A 13 -2.59 9.67 6.44
CA VAL A 13 -1.80 10.90 6.68
C VAL A 13 -0.43 10.81 6.00
N LEU A 14 0.26 9.68 6.10
CA LEU A 14 1.52 9.49 5.36
C LEU A 14 1.28 9.49 3.85
N GLY A 15 0.21 8.86 3.39
CA GLY A 15 -0.19 8.89 1.99
C GLY A 15 -0.41 10.30 1.47
N THR A 16 -1.18 11.13 2.18
CA THR A 16 -1.47 12.51 1.76
C THR A 16 -0.25 13.43 1.87
N VAL A 17 0.56 13.30 2.91
CA VAL A 17 1.78 14.12 3.06
C VAL A 17 2.79 13.79 1.97
N PHE A 18 3.08 12.51 1.71
CA PHE A 18 4.06 12.14 0.68
C PHE A 18 3.54 12.34 -0.74
N ALA A 19 2.21 12.25 -0.93
CA ALA A 19 1.51 12.67 -2.13
C ALA A 19 1.80 14.14 -2.50
N THR A 20 1.79 15.05 -1.51
CA THR A 20 2.12 16.46 -1.76
C THR A 20 3.58 16.70 -2.16
N VAL A 21 4.48 15.77 -1.83
CA VAL A 21 5.92 15.81 -2.18
C VAL A 21 6.20 15.05 -3.49
N GLY A 22 5.18 14.44 -4.12
CA GLY A 22 5.33 13.67 -5.36
C GLY A 22 5.98 12.29 -5.17
N ILE A 23 6.17 11.84 -3.93
CA ILE A 23 6.74 10.52 -3.62
C ILE A 23 5.58 9.53 -3.47
N ALA A 24 5.08 9.06 -4.61
CA ALA A 24 4.06 8.00 -4.62
C ALA A 24 4.63 6.70 -4.02
N GLY A 25 3.81 5.95 -3.28
CA GLY A 25 4.17 4.61 -2.79
C GLY A 25 4.69 4.51 -1.34
N VAL A 26 4.96 5.62 -0.64
CA VAL A 26 5.46 5.59 0.76
C VAL A 26 4.44 4.98 1.73
N ALA A 27 3.15 5.21 1.51
CA ALA A 27 2.08 4.57 2.28
C ALA A 27 2.12 3.03 2.17
N HIS A 28 2.50 2.49 1.01
CA HIS A 28 2.62 1.03 0.80
C HIS A 28 3.92 0.45 1.37
N LEU A 29 4.99 1.25 1.42
CA LEU A 29 6.23 0.89 2.11
C LEU A 29 6.00 0.75 3.62
N TYR A 30 5.21 1.65 4.22
CA TYR A 30 4.80 1.54 5.63
C TYR A 30 4.04 0.23 5.91
N LEU A 31 3.18 -0.20 4.99
CA LEU A 31 2.44 -1.46 5.07
C LEU A 31 3.28 -2.70 4.69
N ARG A 32 4.61 -2.55 4.51
CA ARG A 32 5.56 -3.61 4.06
C ARG A 32 5.17 -4.30 2.75
N ARG A 33 4.33 -3.70 1.91
CA ARG A 33 3.92 -4.26 0.60
C ARG A 33 4.76 -3.69 -0.53
N TRP A 34 6.05 -4.04 -0.54
CA TRP A 34 7.10 -3.57 -1.44
C TRP A 34 6.72 -3.58 -2.93
N ARG A 35 6.13 -4.67 -3.42
CA ARG A 35 5.75 -4.80 -4.85
C ARG A 35 4.73 -3.76 -5.29
N ARG A 36 3.76 -3.42 -4.43
CA ARG A 36 2.75 -2.41 -4.75
C ARG A 36 3.28 -0.99 -4.59
N GLY A 37 4.14 -0.74 -3.61
CA GLY A 37 4.81 0.55 -3.47
C GLY A 37 5.62 0.90 -4.72
N VAL A 38 6.46 -0.03 -5.19
CA VAL A 38 7.25 0.15 -6.42
C VAL A 38 6.34 0.30 -7.64
N GLY A 39 5.28 -0.51 -7.76
CA GLY A 39 4.32 -0.41 -8.86
C GLY A 39 3.66 0.97 -8.94
N TRP A 40 3.18 1.51 -7.81
CA TRP A 40 2.56 2.84 -7.77
C TRP A 40 3.55 3.97 -8.03
N PHE A 41 4.79 3.87 -7.51
CA PHE A 41 5.84 4.83 -7.79
C PHE A 41 6.16 4.91 -9.29
N LEU A 42 6.39 3.75 -9.92
CA LEU A 42 6.66 3.67 -11.36
C LEU A 42 5.47 4.13 -12.20
N PHE A 43 4.24 3.80 -11.79
CA PHE A 43 3.05 4.20 -12.52
C PHE A 43 2.82 5.71 -12.47
N VAL A 44 2.92 6.33 -11.29
CA VAL A 44 2.76 7.78 -11.13
C VAL A 44 3.90 8.54 -11.81
N GLY A 45 5.16 8.16 -11.55
CA GLY A 45 6.32 8.78 -12.17
C GLY A 45 6.35 8.60 -13.69
N GLY A 46 6.07 7.38 -14.17
CA GLY A 46 5.97 7.08 -15.59
C GLY A 46 4.82 7.82 -16.28
N SER A 47 3.66 7.92 -15.64
CA SER A 47 2.53 8.69 -16.16
C SER A 47 2.84 10.19 -16.23
N ALA A 48 3.52 10.74 -15.21
CA ALA A 48 3.96 12.14 -15.22
C ALA A 48 4.91 12.43 -16.39
N VAL A 49 5.92 11.58 -16.58
CA VAL A 49 6.88 11.69 -17.69
C VAL A 49 6.17 11.55 -19.04
N ALA A 50 5.28 10.56 -19.18
CA ALA A 50 4.51 10.35 -20.41
C ALA A 50 3.60 11.55 -20.73
N LEU A 51 2.98 12.15 -19.72
CA LEU A 51 2.14 13.33 -19.88
C LEU A 51 2.96 14.55 -20.33
N VAL A 52 4.11 14.79 -19.71
CA VAL A 52 5.02 15.87 -20.10
C VAL A 52 5.49 15.69 -21.55
N PHE A 53 5.84 14.47 -21.94
CA PHE A 53 6.24 14.15 -23.32
C PHE A 53 5.09 14.36 -24.32
N ALA A 54 3.87 13.94 -23.97
CA ALA A 54 2.68 14.12 -24.81
C ALA A 54 2.32 15.60 -25.02
N LEU A 55 2.57 16.46 -24.03
CA LEU A 55 2.34 17.90 -24.11
C LEU A 55 3.46 18.67 -24.83
N ASN A 56 4.64 18.07 -24.98
CA ASN A 56 5.84 18.69 -25.56
C ASN A 56 6.47 17.86 -26.70
N PRO A 57 5.70 17.46 -27.72
CA PRO A 57 6.16 16.50 -28.74
C PRO A 57 7.28 17.04 -29.64
N SER A 58 7.40 18.36 -29.75
CA SER A 58 8.36 19.05 -30.63
C SER A 58 9.62 19.56 -29.91
N THR A 59 9.59 19.59 -28.57
CA THR A 59 10.66 20.19 -27.74
C THR A 59 11.40 19.16 -26.89
N LEU A 60 10.78 18.02 -26.58
CA LEU A 60 11.42 16.94 -25.84
C LEU A 60 11.79 15.76 -26.75
N SER A 61 13.07 15.44 -26.81
CA SER A 61 13.57 14.21 -27.45
C SER A 61 13.97 13.18 -26.40
N MET A 62 13.76 11.90 -26.68
CA MET A 62 14.14 10.82 -25.76
C MET A 62 15.65 10.78 -25.46
N SER A 63 16.48 11.12 -26.45
CA SER A 63 17.93 11.20 -26.27
C SER A 63 18.34 12.30 -25.29
N ALA A 64 17.70 13.48 -25.32
CA ALA A 64 17.98 14.56 -24.39
C ALA A 64 17.56 14.21 -22.95
N VAL A 65 16.43 13.53 -22.77
CA VAL A 65 15.94 13.10 -21.45
C VAL A 65 16.87 12.05 -20.82
N LEU A 66 17.44 11.15 -21.61
CA LEU A 66 18.37 10.13 -21.10
C LEU A 66 19.76 10.69 -20.78
N ALA A 67 20.22 11.68 -21.55
CA ALA A 67 21.52 12.31 -21.33
C ALA A 67 21.49 13.28 -20.13
N GLU A 68 20.50 14.17 -20.10
CA GLU A 68 20.43 15.30 -19.15
C GLU A 68 18.99 15.43 -18.61
N PRO A 69 18.52 14.50 -17.76
CA PRO A 69 17.11 14.40 -17.37
C PRO A 69 16.59 15.65 -16.65
N VAL A 70 17.42 16.26 -15.80
CA VAL A 70 17.04 17.44 -15.01
C VAL A 70 16.89 18.68 -15.91
N ALA A 71 17.82 18.90 -16.83
CA ALA A 71 17.79 20.02 -17.74
C ALA A 71 16.63 19.89 -18.75
N ALA A 72 16.41 18.68 -19.27
CA ALA A 72 15.30 18.40 -20.17
C ALA A 72 13.94 18.70 -19.50
N LEU A 73 13.75 18.25 -18.26
CA LEU A 73 12.50 18.51 -17.52
C LEU A 73 12.33 19.99 -17.14
N ALA A 74 13.41 20.69 -16.81
CA ALA A 74 13.38 22.13 -16.51
C ALA A 74 13.03 22.99 -17.75
N SER A 75 13.36 22.51 -18.95
CA SER A 75 13.02 23.18 -20.21
C SER A 75 11.61 22.88 -20.72
N ALA A 76 10.92 21.89 -20.13
CA ALA A 76 9.58 21.52 -20.53
C ALA A 76 8.58 22.61 -20.12
N SER A 77 7.83 23.12 -21.10
CA SER A 77 6.73 24.05 -20.83
C SER A 77 5.50 23.22 -20.48
N VAL A 78 5.00 23.38 -19.25
CA VAL A 78 3.90 22.58 -18.74
C VAL A 78 2.80 23.50 -18.23
N GLU A 79 1.63 23.44 -18.88
CA GLU A 79 0.44 24.15 -18.41
C GLU A 79 -0.11 23.44 -17.16
N PRO A 80 -0.16 24.10 -15.98
CA PRO A 80 -0.60 23.47 -14.74
C PRO A 80 -2.00 22.83 -14.87
N ALA A 81 -2.91 23.51 -15.57
CA ALA A 81 -4.28 23.04 -15.73
C ALA A 81 -4.39 21.70 -16.49
N ALA A 82 -3.42 21.37 -17.34
CA ALA A 82 -3.39 20.11 -18.07
C ALA A 82 -2.77 18.95 -17.28
N VAL A 83 -1.95 19.26 -16.27
CA VAL A 83 -1.09 18.28 -15.57
C VAL A 83 -1.56 17.94 -14.17
N TYR A 84 -1.99 18.94 -13.41
CA TYR A 84 -2.43 18.71 -12.04
C TYR A 84 -3.67 17.81 -11.94
N PRO A 85 -4.74 17.98 -12.76
CA PRO A 85 -5.93 17.14 -12.63
C PRO A 85 -5.68 15.63 -12.80
N PRO A 86 -5.04 15.14 -13.88
CA PRO A 86 -4.80 13.71 -14.03
C PRO A 86 -3.86 13.15 -12.94
N LEU A 87 -2.85 13.92 -12.50
CA LEU A 87 -1.97 13.51 -11.41
C LEU A 87 -2.72 13.39 -10.07
N LEU A 88 -3.59 14.35 -9.75
CA LEU A 88 -4.43 14.30 -8.54
C LEU A 88 -5.36 13.09 -8.55
N VAL A 89 -5.93 12.75 -9.72
CA VAL A 89 -6.74 11.54 -9.88
C VAL A 89 -5.91 10.29 -9.62
N LEU A 90 -4.71 10.17 -10.22
CA LEU A 90 -3.81 9.03 -10.00
C LEU A 90 -3.41 8.88 -8.52
N LEU A 91 -3.10 10.00 -7.89
CA LEU A 91 -2.68 10.07 -6.49
C LEU A 91 -3.83 9.73 -5.55
N GLY A 92 -5.04 10.22 -5.82
CA GLY A 92 -6.25 9.82 -5.11
C GLY A 92 -6.53 8.32 -5.24
N LEU A 93 -6.31 7.75 -6.43
CA LEU A 93 -6.47 6.31 -6.67
C LEU A 93 -5.43 5.48 -5.89
N SER A 94 -4.19 5.97 -5.78
CA SER A 94 -3.15 5.37 -4.94
C SER A 94 -3.51 5.40 -3.46
N VAL A 95 -4.00 6.53 -2.96
CA VAL A 95 -4.49 6.66 -1.57
C VAL A 95 -5.67 5.71 -1.33
N TYR A 96 -6.61 5.62 -2.27
CA TYR A 96 -7.75 4.71 -2.18
C TYR A 96 -7.33 3.24 -2.13
N ASP A 97 -6.34 2.81 -2.93
CA ASP A 97 -5.79 1.44 -2.86
C ASP A 97 -5.12 1.18 -1.51
N ALA A 98 -4.36 2.14 -0.98
CA ALA A 98 -3.75 2.04 0.35
C ALA A 98 -4.82 1.92 1.45
N CYS A 99 -5.89 2.73 1.39
CA CYS A 99 -7.01 2.66 2.31
C CYS A 99 -7.75 1.31 2.22
N ARG A 100 -8.01 0.79 1.02
CA ARG A 100 -8.63 -0.54 0.88
C ARG A 100 -7.77 -1.66 1.46
N ILE A 101 -6.45 -1.56 1.34
CA ILE A 101 -5.53 -2.52 1.98
C ILE A 101 -5.54 -2.37 3.50
N ALA A 102 -5.57 -1.14 4.01
CA ALA A 102 -5.53 -0.87 5.44
C ALA A 102 -6.85 -1.21 6.16
N VAL A 103 -7.99 -1.09 5.46
CA VAL A 103 -9.33 -1.39 5.98
C VAL A 103 -9.67 -2.87 5.84
N LYS A 104 -9.08 -3.59 4.87
CA LYS A 104 -9.13 -5.05 4.93
C LYS A 104 -8.51 -5.46 6.25
N PRO A 105 -9.23 -6.16 7.14
CA PRO A 105 -8.58 -6.90 8.20
C PRO A 105 -7.43 -7.63 7.51
N ALA A 106 -6.21 -7.53 8.05
CA ALA A 106 -5.25 -8.57 7.76
C ALA A 106 -6.04 -9.87 7.95
N ALA A 107 -6.06 -10.73 6.95
CA ALA A 107 -6.61 -12.06 7.15
C ALA A 107 -5.67 -12.79 8.13
N SER A 108 -5.62 -12.33 9.38
CA SER A 108 -5.56 -13.17 10.55
C SER A 108 -6.99 -13.65 10.68
N SER A 109 -7.29 -14.79 10.09
CA SER A 109 -8.55 -15.52 10.19
C SER A 109 -8.87 -16.00 11.61
N ASP A 110 -8.40 -15.29 12.64
CA ASP A 110 -7.84 -16.02 13.77
C ASP A 110 -8.04 -15.38 15.16
N ALA A 111 -8.07 -14.05 15.27
CA ALA A 111 -8.08 -13.40 16.59
C ALA A 111 -9.42 -13.46 17.36
N ASP A 112 -10.44 -14.19 16.87
CA ASP A 112 -11.76 -14.26 17.51
C ASP A 112 -11.96 -15.52 18.38
N VAL A 113 -10.98 -16.44 18.38
CA VAL A 113 -10.96 -17.56 19.33
C VAL A 113 -10.25 -17.11 20.60
N ALA A 114 -10.94 -17.11 21.74
CA ALA A 114 -10.32 -16.88 23.04
C ALA A 114 -9.70 -18.18 23.59
N CYS A 115 -8.53 -18.08 24.22
CA CYS A 115 -7.91 -19.23 24.87
C CYS A 115 -8.81 -19.72 26.05
N PRO A 116 -9.16 -21.02 26.13
CA PRO A 116 -10.01 -21.54 27.21
C PRO A 116 -9.32 -21.52 28.58
N VAL A 117 -7.99 -21.34 28.62
CA VAL A 117 -7.20 -21.33 29.86
C VAL A 117 -7.10 -19.91 30.44
N CYS A 118 -6.78 -18.91 29.62
CA CYS A 118 -6.49 -17.55 30.11
C CYS A 118 -7.46 -16.46 29.61
N GLY A 119 -8.34 -16.78 28.65
CA GLY A 119 -9.35 -15.87 28.13
C GLY A 119 -8.85 -14.77 27.17
N TYR A 120 -7.54 -14.71 26.89
CA TYR A 120 -6.97 -13.79 25.91
C TYR A 120 -7.17 -14.29 24.46
N PRO A 121 -7.17 -13.37 23.48
CA PRO A 121 -7.28 -13.74 22.07
C PRO A 121 -6.12 -14.65 21.65
N LEU A 122 -6.48 -15.77 21.00
CA LEU A 122 -5.58 -16.81 20.53
C LEU A 122 -5.11 -16.52 19.10
N ASP A 123 -3.96 -17.09 18.75
CA ASP A 123 -3.40 -17.12 17.40
C ASP A 123 -3.35 -18.60 16.97
N THR A 124 -4.31 -19.05 16.16
CA THR A 124 -4.52 -20.44 15.71
C THR A 124 -3.44 -20.94 14.74
N GLU A 125 -2.59 -20.06 14.21
CA GLU A 125 -1.37 -20.45 13.50
C GLU A 125 -0.32 -21.08 14.43
N LEU A 126 -0.46 -20.92 15.76
CA LEU A 126 0.39 -21.57 16.75
C LEU A 126 -0.37 -22.71 17.44
N GLU A 127 0.31 -23.84 17.61
CA GLU A 127 -0.19 -24.98 18.40
C GLU A 127 -0.19 -24.71 19.92
N PHE A 128 0.18 -23.49 20.35
CA PHE A 128 0.23 -23.06 21.74
C PHE A 128 -0.22 -21.61 21.90
N CYS A 129 -0.74 -21.28 23.08
CA CYS A 129 -1.12 -19.92 23.43
C CYS A 129 0.12 -19.06 23.69
N HIS A 130 0.33 -17.98 22.92
CA HIS A 130 1.45 -17.06 23.13
C HIS A 130 1.38 -16.24 24.43
N TRP A 131 0.22 -16.21 25.12
CA TRP A 131 0.06 -15.48 26.39
C TRP A 131 0.45 -16.31 27.61
N CYS A 132 -0.03 -17.55 27.68
CA CYS A 132 0.14 -18.40 28.86
C CYS A 132 0.92 -19.70 28.58
N SER A 133 1.41 -19.89 27.35
CA SER A 133 2.16 -21.06 26.90
C SER A 133 1.42 -22.41 27.00
N SER A 134 0.09 -22.40 27.16
CA SER A 134 -0.71 -23.63 27.15
C SER A 134 -0.75 -24.22 25.73
N ALA A 135 -0.53 -25.53 25.59
CA ALA A 135 -0.78 -26.22 24.33
C ALA A 135 -2.28 -26.16 23.98
N ILE A 136 -2.59 -26.02 22.69
CA ILE A 136 -3.95 -25.99 22.16
C ILE A 136 -4.19 -27.29 21.41
N VAL A 137 -5.29 -27.98 21.72
CA VAL A 137 -5.71 -29.19 21.00
C VAL A 137 -6.79 -28.79 20.01
N TRP A 138 -6.46 -28.78 18.72
CA TRP A 138 -7.42 -28.53 17.65
C TRP A 138 -8.32 -29.75 17.47
N SER A 139 -9.62 -29.56 17.53
CA SER A 139 -10.59 -30.62 17.25
C SER A 139 -10.82 -30.66 15.74
N GLU A 140 -10.14 -31.55 15.03
CA GLU A 140 -10.44 -31.83 13.62
C GLU A 140 -11.86 -32.40 13.52
N PRO A 141 -12.81 -31.76 12.82
CA PRO A 141 -14.15 -32.32 12.66
C PRO A 141 -14.11 -33.45 11.62
N GLY A 142 -13.85 -34.68 12.04
CA GLY A 142 -14.12 -35.86 11.19
C GLY A 142 -13.17 -37.07 11.27
N ALA A 143 -12.48 -37.34 12.37
CA ALA A 143 -11.63 -38.53 12.49
C ALA A 143 -12.22 -39.64 13.38
N GLU A 144 -13.52 -39.93 13.25
CA GLU A 144 -14.16 -41.08 13.93
C GLU A 144 -15.23 -41.71 13.02
N SER A 145 -14.88 -42.80 12.30
CA SER A 145 -15.70 -44.05 12.19
C SER A 145 -15.28 -44.95 11.01
N GLU A 146 -14.06 -45.49 11.01
CA GLU A 146 -13.81 -46.76 10.31
C GLU A 146 -13.13 -47.72 11.27
N ARG A 147 -13.96 -48.45 12.03
CA ARG A 147 -13.59 -49.70 12.66
C ARG A 147 -14.78 -50.64 12.69
#